data_AF-A0A1M6RCB5-F1
#
_entry.id   AF-A0A1M6RCB5-F1
#
_cell.length_a   1.000
_cell.length_b   1.000
_cell.length_c   1.000
_cell.angle_alpha   90.00
_cell.angle_beta   90.00
_cell.angle_gamma   90.00
#
_symmetry.space_group_name_H-M   'P 1'
#
loop_
_entity.id
_entity.type
_entity.pdbx_description
1 polymer ?
#
loop_
_entity_poly.entity_id
_entity_poly.type
_entity_poly.pdbx_seq_one_letter_code
_entity_poly.pdbx_strand_id
1 'polypeptide(L)'
;MSDKFFFKGRQDARQHHTAHGGFQTNASQKSGSKKYPLKLVVISEARKQEVEALVAEAQLHADITLDTSEGAVESIAELTAILNKGGTITQAKVPSRNDPCSCGSGLKFKKCCA
;
A
#
# COMPACT_ATOMS: atom_id res chain seq x y z
N MET A 1 20.86 34.65 0.06
CA MET A 1 21.16 33.87 -1.17
C MET A 1 20.11 32.78 -1.26
N SER A 2 19.24 32.83 -2.26
CA SER A 2 18.27 31.76 -2.50
C SER A 2 19.01 30.63 -3.22
N ASP A 3 19.38 29.58 -2.49
CA ASP A 3 19.91 28.37 -3.10
C ASP A 3 18.86 27.80 -4.05
N LYS A 4 19.07 28.00 -5.35
CA LYS A 4 18.19 27.49 -6.41
C LYS A 4 18.46 25.99 -6.56
N PHE A 5 17.94 25.19 -5.62
CA PHE A 5 18.01 23.74 -5.70
C PHE A 5 17.09 23.26 -6.83
N PHE A 6 17.67 23.02 -8.01
CA PHE A 6 16.96 22.42 -9.12
C PHE A 6 16.93 20.90 -8.96
N PHE A 7 15.78 20.32 -8.60
CA PHE A 7 15.62 18.85 -8.56
C PHE A 7 14.78 18.39 -9.75
N LYS A 8 15.39 17.69 -10.72
CA LYS A 8 14.71 17.26 -11.97
C LYS A 8 13.92 18.40 -12.66
N GLY A 9 14.59 19.55 -12.85
CA GLY A 9 14.07 20.65 -13.66
C GLY A 9 13.15 21.67 -12.98
N ARG A 10 13.06 21.69 -11.64
CA ARG A 10 12.20 22.65 -10.91
C ARG A 10 12.91 23.28 -9.71
N GLN A 11 12.57 24.54 -9.42
CA GLN A 11 13.21 25.37 -8.38
C GLN A 11 12.79 24.99 -6.96
N ASP A 12 11.62 24.36 -6.78
CA ASP A 12 11.08 24.03 -5.46
C ASP A 12 11.06 22.51 -5.25
N ALA A 13 11.98 22.01 -4.42
CA ALA A 13 12.20 20.57 -4.20
C ALA A 13 11.05 19.88 -3.45
N ARG A 14 10.12 20.63 -2.85
CA ARG A 14 9.00 20.07 -2.06
C ARG A 14 7.77 19.70 -2.89
N GLN A 15 7.72 20.06 -4.16
CA GLN A 15 6.60 19.71 -5.03
C GLN A 15 6.77 18.34 -5.69
N HIS A 16 5.66 17.63 -5.94
CA HIS A 16 5.71 16.27 -6.47
C HIS A 16 6.28 16.21 -7.90
N HIS A 17 7.53 15.78 -7.96
CA HIS A 17 8.24 15.04 -8.99
C HIS A 17 7.66 14.68 -10.38
N THR A 18 6.44 14.18 -10.45
CA THR A 18 5.98 13.50 -11.67
C THR A 18 5.18 14.37 -12.61
N ALA A 19 4.68 15.53 -12.17
CA ALA A 19 3.80 16.36 -13.00
C ALA A 19 4.55 17.21 -14.05
N HIS A 20 5.82 17.53 -13.83
CA HIS A 20 6.59 18.39 -14.74
C HIS A 20 7.50 17.54 -15.65
N GLY A 21 6.97 17.18 -16.83
CA GLY A 21 7.66 17.07 -18.12
C GLY A 21 8.91 16.18 -18.31
N GLY A 22 9.34 15.42 -17.31
CA GLY A 22 10.51 14.53 -17.41
C GLY A 22 10.18 13.12 -17.91
N PHE A 23 11.23 12.33 -18.15
CA PHE A 23 11.12 10.89 -18.41
C PHE A 23 10.35 10.20 -17.28
N GLN A 24 9.20 9.62 -17.60
CA GLN A 24 8.38 8.87 -16.66
C GLN A 24 8.89 7.44 -16.58
N THR A 25 9.35 7.02 -15.41
CA THR A 25 9.61 5.60 -15.18
C THR A 25 8.26 4.89 -15.04
N ASN A 26 8.12 3.69 -15.61
CA ASN A 26 6.95 2.81 -15.42
C ASN A 26 6.94 2.24 -13.99
N ALA A 27 6.89 3.12 -12.99
CA ALA A 27 6.86 2.76 -11.59
C ALA A 27 5.56 2.04 -11.26
N SER A 28 5.66 0.94 -10.52
CA SER A 28 4.48 0.19 -10.09
C SER A 28 3.59 1.08 -9.21
N GLN A 29 2.30 1.10 -9.54
CA GLN A 29 1.29 1.84 -8.77
C GLN A 29 0.70 0.91 -7.73
N LYS A 30 0.65 1.37 -6.48
CA LYS A 30 -0.01 0.62 -5.39
C LYS A 30 -1.51 0.92 -5.46
N SER A 31 -2.28 -0.03 -5.95
CA SER A 31 -3.74 0.03 -5.97
C SER A 31 -4.29 0.09 -4.53
N GLY A 32 -5.35 0.89 -4.34
CA GLY A 32 -5.93 1.13 -3.01
C GLY A 32 -5.19 2.14 -2.14
N SER A 33 -4.23 2.88 -2.71
CA SER A 33 -3.56 3.98 -2.01
C SER A 33 -4.29 5.29 -2.21
N LYS A 34 -4.06 6.30 -1.36
CA LYS A 34 -4.67 7.64 -1.50
C LYS A 34 -4.43 8.28 -2.88
N LYS A 35 -3.31 7.97 -3.52
CA LYS A 35 -2.96 8.48 -4.86
C LYS A 35 -3.59 7.67 -5.99
N TYR A 36 -3.86 6.39 -5.74
CA TYR A 36 -4.39 5.44 -6.72
C TYR A 36 -5.51 4.61 -6.04
N PRO A 37 -6.69 5.22 -5.81
CA PRO A 37 -7.82 4.51 -5.21
C PRO A 37 -8.33 3.40 -6.14
N LEU A 38 -8.94 2.36 -5.56
CA LEU A 38 -9.62 1.31 -6.32
C LEU A 38 -10.86 1.88 -7.00
N LYS A 39 -11.12 1.50 -8.24
CA LYS A 39 -12.34 1.91 -8.95
C LYS A 39 -13.32 0.76 -8.90
N LEU A 40 -14.36 0.89 -8.10
CA LEU A 40 -15.33 -0.18 -7.87
C LEU A 40 -16.71 0.26 -8.36
N VAL A 41 -17.43 -0.65 -9.00
CA VAL A 41 -18.79 -0.44 -9.49
C VAL A 41 -19.73 -1.37 -8.76
N VAL A 42 -20.82 -0.81 -8.22
CA VAL A 42 -21.82 -1.54 -7.44
C VAL A 42 -23.23 -1.19 -7.93
N ILE A 43 -24.16 -2.15 -7.87
CA ILE A 43 -25.51 -2.00 -8.43
C ILE A 43 -26.52 -1.48 -7.39
N SER A 44 -26.31 -1.77 -6.10
CA SER A 44 -27.24 -1.40 -5.03
C SER A 44 -26.57 -0.62 -3.90
N GLU A 45 -27.35 0.22 -3.23
CA GLU A 45 -26.88 1.01 -2.09
C GLU A 45 -26.49 0.14 -0.89
N ALA A 46 -27.25 -0.95 -0.64
CA ALA A 46 -26.92 -1.90 0.41
C ALA A 46 -25.53 -2.52 0.16
N ARG A 47 -25.27 -2.92 -1.08
CA ARG A 47 -23.99 -3.49 -1.47
C ARG A 47 -22.85 -2.47 -1.41
N LYS A 48 -23.12 -1.19 -1.67
CA LYS A 48 -22.13 -0.12 -1.51
C LYS A 48 -21.68 0.01 -0.06
N GLN A 49 -22.61 -0.01 0.90
CA GLN A 49 -22.26 0.08 2.33
C GLN A 49 -21.41 -1.12 2.79
N GLU A 50 -21.73 -2.32 2.32
CA GLU A 50 -20.92 -3.52 2.60
C GLU A 50 -19.49 -3.38 2.06
N VAL A 51 -19.35 -2.93 0.81
CA VAL A 51 -18.05 -2.75 0.16
C VAL A 51 -17.24 -1.64 0.84
N GLU A 52 -17.89 -0.54 1.27
CA GLU A 52 -17.24 0.52 2.04
C GLU A 52 -16.68 -0.01 3.37
N ALA A 53 -17.43 -0.85 4.08
CA ALA A 53 -16.96 -1.48 5.32
C ALA A 53 -15.74 -2.38 5.07
N LEU A 54 -15.76 -3.20 4.01
CA LEU A 54 -14.61 -4.06 3.63
C LEU A 54 -13.37 -3.25 3.26
N VAL A 55 -13.54 -2.15 2.52
CA VAL A 55 -12.45 -1.26 2.15
C VAL A 55 -11.84 -0.59 3.38
N ALA A 56 -12.68 -0.17 4.34
CA ALA A 56 -12.23 0.44 5.59
C ALA A 56 -11.48 -0.55 6.49
N GLU A 57 -12.00 -1.78 6.62
CA GLU A 57 -11.35 -2.86 7.38
C GLU A 57 -9.95 -3.17 6.81
N ALA A 58 -9.84 -3.21 5.47
CA ALA A 58 -8.58 -3.43 4.78
C ALA A 58 -7.64 -2.19 4.75
N GLN A 59 -8.08 -1.05 5.30
CA GLN A 59 -7.36 0.23 5.28
C GLN A 59 -6.97 0.69 3.85
N LEU A 60 -7.87 0.45 2.89
CA LEU A 60 -7.68 0.82 1.48
C LEU A 60 -8.49 2.08 1.14
N HIS A 61 -8.13 2.73 0.04
CA HIS A 61 -8.90 3.82 -0.56
C HIS A 61 -9.61 3.32 -1.83
N ALA A 62 -10.91 3.56 -1.96
CA ALA A 62 -11.70 3.19 -3.12
C ALA A 62 -12.69 4.30 -3.49
N ASP A 63 -12.88 4.51 -4.80
CA ASP A 63 -13.94 5.30 -5.39
C ASP A 63 -15.03 4.34 -5.86
N ILE A 64 -16.19 4.38 -5.21
CA ILE A 64 -17.31 3.46 -5.47
C ILE A 64 -18.41 4.21 -6.23
N THR A 65 -18.70 3.76 -7.45
CA THR A 65 -19.79 4.28 -8.28
C THR A 65 -21.00 3.35 -8.23
N LEU A 66 -22.19 3.96 -8.19
CA LEU A 66 -23.46 3.24 -8.23
C LEU A 66 -24.00 3.25 -9.66
N ASP A 67 -24.12 2.06 -10.26
CA ASP A 67 -24.66 1.89 -11.60
C ASP A 67 -25.97 1.09 -11.52
N THR A 68 -27.10 1.79 -11.64
CA THR A 68 -28.45 1.22 -11.56
C THR A 68 -29.06 0.90 -12.93
N SER A 69 -28.23 0.83 -13.99
CA SER A 69 -28.70 0.56 -15.34
C SER A 69 -29.04 -0.93 -15.54
N GLU A 70 -30.05 -1.20 -16.36
CA GLU A 70 -30.46 -2.57 -16.71
C GLU A 70 -29.33 -3.28 -17.48
N GLY A 71 -28.62 -4.18 -16.80
CA GLY A 71 -27.45 -4.89 -17.33
C GLY A 71 -26.09 -4.42 -16.81
N ALA A 72 -26.05 -3.55 -15.79
CA ALA A 72 -24.81 -3.20 -15.11
C ALA A 72 -24.13 -4.43 -14.51
N VAL A 73 -22.80 -4.54 -14.67
CA VAL A 73 -21.99 -5.63 -14.14
C VAL A 73 -21.17 -5.12 -12.95
N GLU A 74 -21.25 -5.81 -11.82
CA GLU A 74 -20.47 -5.47 -10.63
C GLU A 74 -18.96 -5.60 -10.89
N SER A 75 -18.21 -4.55 -10.60
CA SER A 75 -16.75 -4.53 -10.78
C SER A 75 -16.07 -4.41 -9.42
N ILE A 76 -15.92 -5.56 -8.73
CA ILE A 76 -15.29 -5.67 -7.39
C ILE A 76 -14.03 -6.59 -7.43
N ALA A 77 -13.65 -7.07 -8.62
CA ALA A 77 -12.56 -8.04 -8.80
C ALA A 77 -11.20 -7.56 -8.24
N GLU A 78 -10.92 -6.26 -8.28
CA GLU A 78 -9.67 -5.71 -7.73
C GLU A 78 -9.63 -5.81 -6.21
N LEU A 79 -10.74 -5.51 -5.54
CA LEU A 79 -10.85 -5.60 -4.08
C LEU A 79 -10.72 -7.05 -3.63
N THR A 80 -11.45 -7.98 -4.28
CA THR A 80 -11.36 -9.40 -3.93
C THR A 80 -9.96 -9.96 -4.19
N ALA A 81 -9.31 -9.56 -5.28
CA ALA A 81 -7.93 -9.95 -5.55
C ALA A 81 -6.96 -9.44 -4.49
N ILE A 82 -7.20 -8.27 -3.87
CA ILE A 82 -6.35 -7.76 -2.79
C ILE A 82 -6.61 -8.52 -1.49
N LEU A 83 -7.88 -8.76 -1.14
CA LEU A 83 -8.25 -9.48 0.08
C LEU A 83 -7.78 -10.94 0.06
N ASN A 84 -7.77 -11.57 -1.10
CA ASN A 84 -7.30 -12.95 -1.28
C ASN A 84 -5.78 -13.08 -1.32
N LYS A 85 -5.01 -11.98 -1.35
CA LYS A 85 -3.54 -12.06 -1.31
C LYS A 85 -3.12 -12.58 0.05
N GLY A 86 -2.35 -13.66 0.05
CA GLY A 86 -1.76 -14.22 1.27
C GLY A 86 -0.98 -13.15 2.04
N GLY A 87 -1.27 -13.03 3.33
CA GLY A 87 -0.58 -12.09 4.21
C GLY A 87 0.92 -12.35 4.26
N THR A 88 1.69 -11.30 4.51
CA THR A 88 3.14 -11.44 4.70
C THR A 88 3.42 -12.18 6.01
N ILE A 89 4.11 -13.31 5.94
CA ILE A 89 4.55 -14.03 7.14
C ILE A 89 5.66 -13.21 7.80
N THR A 90 5.34 -12.59 8.94
CA THR A 90 6.35 -11.91 9.77
C THR A 90 7.13 -12.96 10.56
N GLN A 91 8.35 -13.25 10.14
CA GLN A 91 9.25 -14.07 10.95
C GLN A 91 9.85 -13.20 12.06
N ALA A 92 9.89 -13.74 13.28
CA ALA A 92 10.59 -13.10 14.38
C ALA A 92 12.07 -12.94 14.03
N LYS A 93 12.62 -11.76 14.34
CA LYS A 93 14.03 -11.48 14.06
C LYS A 93 14.90 -12.39 14.93
N VAL A 94 15.75 -13.19 14.30
CA VAL A 94 16.76 -13.99 14.99
C VAL A 94 17.71 -13.04 15.74
N PRO A 95 18.11 -13.35 16.99
CA PRO A 95 19.04 -12.53 17.76
C PRO A 95 20.33 -12.26 16.97
N SER A 96 20.77 -11.00 16.98
CA SER A 96 22.05 -10.60 16.39
C SER A 96 23.20 -11.20 17.18
N ARG A 97 24.39 -11.26 16.56
CA ARG A 97 25.62 -11.86 17.09
C ARG A 97 25.95 -11.42 18.54
N ASN A 98 25.64 -10.18 18.93
CA ASN A 98 25.90 -9.65 20.27
C ASN A 98 24.66 -9.60 21.18
N ASP A 99 23.47 -9.91 20.68
CA ASP A 99 22.23 -9.89 21.46
C ASP A 99 22.21 -11.05 22.48
N PRO A 100 21.41 -10.97 23.55
CA PRO A 100 21.23 -12.08 24.47
C PRO A 100 20.77 -13.36 23.75
N CYS A 101 21.33 -14.50 24.13
CA CYS A 101 20.95 -15.78 23.57
C CYS A 101 19.48 -16.11 23.87
N SER A 102 18.74 -16.54 22.85
CA SER A 102 17.37 -17.06 22.97
C SER A 102 17.25 -18.31 23.85
N CYS A 103 18.36 -18.98 24.14
CA CYS A 103 18.45 -20.14 25.01
C CYS A 103 18.41 -19.82 26.52
N GLY A 104 18.35 -18.54 26.90
CA GLY A 104 18.26 -18.12 28.31
C GLY A 104 19.58 -18.15 29.09
N SER A 105 20.71 -18.40 28.44
CA SER A 105 22.03 -18.49 29.09
C SER A 105 22.59 -17.15 29.61
N GLY A 106 21.96 -16.03 29.30
CA GLY A 106 22.48 -14.68 29.61
C GLY A 106 23.73 -14.27 28.82
N LEU A 107 24.28 -15.17 27.99
CA LEU A 107 25.44 -14.91 27.15
C LEU A 107 25.03 -14.28 25.81
N LYS A 108 25.96 -13.58 25.17
CA LYS A 108 25.78 -13.08 23.79
C LYS A 108 25.57 -14.26 22.84
N PHE A 109 24.72 -14.11 21.83
CA PHE A 109 24.37 -15.17 20.87
C PHE A 109 25.63 -15.85 20.29
N LYS A 110 26.64 -15.06 19.89
CA LYS A 110 27.94 -15.54 19.38
C LYS A 110 28.78 -16.40 20.31
N LYS A 111 28.43 -16.42 21.59
CA LYS A 111 29.15 -17.14 22.64
C LYS A 111 28.35 -18.33 23.17
N CYS A 112 27.15 -18.59 22.64
CA CYS A 112 26.27 -19.61 23.19
C CYS A 112 25.60 -20.52 22.14
N CYS A 113 24.88 -19.96 21.17
CA CYS A 113 24.07 -20.72 20.20
C CYS A 113 24.33 -20.33 18.74
N ALA A 114 25.40 -19.57 18.50
CA ALA A 114 25.91 -19.31 17.16
C ALA A 114 26.80 -20.46 16.67
#